data_AF-A0A5C9ADT3-F1
#
_entry.id   AF-A0A5C9ADT3-F1
#
_cell.length_a   1.000
_cell.length_b   1.000
_cell.length_c   1.000
_cell.angle_alpha   90.00
_cell.angle_beta   90.00
_cell.angle_gamma   90.00
#
_symmetry.space_group_name_H-M   'P 1'
#
loop_
_entity.id
_entity.type
_entity.pdbx_description
1 polymer ?
#
loop_
_entity_poly.entity_id
_entity_poly.type
_entity_poly.pdbx_seq_one_letter_code
_entity_poly.pdbx_strand_id
1 'polypeptide(L)'
;RQLATQLSGVQRTDLALALAALWLGRLCNRMDYAAGFIFMRRLGSAALTATGPVLNVLPLGIHIAAQETLPELATRLAAQLKKMRRHQRYDAEQIVRDSGRAAGDEPLFGPVLNIKVFDYQLDIPDVQAQTHTLATGPVNDLELALFPDVHGDLSIEILANKQRYDEPTLIQHAERLKMLIAQFAADPALLCGDVDIMLPGEYAQLAQLNATQVEIPETTLSALVAEQAAKTPDAPALADARYLFSYREMREQVVALANLLRERGVKPGD
;
A
#
# COMPACT_ATOMS: atom_id res chain seq x y z
N ARG A 1 19.49 -10.66 -8.41
CA ARG A 1 20.17 -11.92 -8.83
C ARG A 1 19.80 -13.12 -7.96
N GLN A 2 20.04 -13.09 -6.64
CA GLN A 2 19.70 -14.20 -5.71
C GLN A 2 18.25 -14.70 -5.83
N LEU A 3 17.28 -13.79 -5.80
CA LEU A 3 15.85 -14.11 -5.97
C LEU A 3 15.58 -14.91 -7.25
N ALA A 4 16.11 -14.45 -8.39
CA ALA A 4 15.92 -15.12 -9.68
C ALA A 4 16.59 -16.49 -9.76
N THR A 5 17.68 -16.70 -9.02
CA THR A 5 18.35 -18.01 -8.94
C THR A 5 17.51 -19.00 -8.14
N GLN A 6 16.89 -18.57 -7.04
CA GLN A 6 16.01 -19.41 -6.23
C GLN A 6 14.68 -19.71 -6.92
N LEU A 7 14.23 -18.81 -7.82
CA LEU A 7 12.95 -18.90 -8.55
C LEU A 7 13.16 -19.20 -10.04
N SER A 8 13.94 -20.23 -10.34
CA SER A 8 14.39 -20.57 -11.71
C SER A 8 13.28 -20.98 -12.70
N GLY A 9 12.05 -21.21 -12.23
CA GLY A 9 10.89 -21.58 -13.05
C GLY A 9 10.14 -20.41 -13.71
N VAL A 10 10.49 -19.16 -13.39
CA VAL A 10 9.77 -17.96 -13.86
C VAL A 10 10.73 -16.96 -14.50
N GLN A 11 10.28 -16.29 -15.57
CA GLN A 11 11.06 -15.24 -16.23
C GLN A 11 11.33 -14.07 -15.26
N ARG A 12 12.55 -13.54 -15.28
CA ARG A 12 12.96 -12.45 -14.39
C ARG A 12 12.10 -11.20 -14.54
N THR A 13 11.68 -10.90 -15.77
CA THR A 13 10.78 -9.77 -16.06
C THR A 13 9.39 -9.96 -15.45
N ASP A 14 8.88 -11.19 -15.44
CA ASP A 14 7.58 -11.50 -14.86
C ASP A 14 7.64 -11.45 -13.33
N LEU A 15 8.75 -11.92 -12.73
CA LEU A 15 9.02 -11.75 -11.30
C LEU A 15 9.14 -10.27 -10.91
N ALA A 16 9.86 -9.47 -11.70
CA ALA A 16 10.00 -8.04 -11.47
C ALA A 16 8.64 -7.33 -11.52
N LEU A 17 7.80 -7.69 -12.50
CA LEU A 17 6.45 -7.15 -12.63
C LEU A 17 5.56 -7.53 -11.44
N ALA A 18 5.59 -8.80 -11.03
CA ALA A 18 4.86 -9.28 -9.85
C ALA A 18 5.30 -8.55 -8.58
N LEU A 19 6.60 -8.34 -8.43
CA LEU A 19 7.17 -7.64 -7.29
C LEU A 19 6.74 -6.17 -7.25
N ALA A 20 6.77 -5.48 -8.40
CA ALA A 20 6.27 -4.10 -8.54
C ALA A 20 4.77 -4.02 -8.23
N ALA A 21 3.98 -4.97 -8.74
CA ALA A 21 2.54 -5.02 -8.50
C ALA A 21 2.21 -5.32 -7.03
N LEU A 22 2.92 -6.25 -6.40
CA LEU A 22 2.75 -6.58 -4.99
C LEU A 22 3.13 -5.38 -4.11
N TRP A 23 4.28 -4.76 -4.37
CA TRP A 23 4.74 -3.59 -3.63
C TRP A 23 3.72 -2.44 -3.68
N LEU A 24 3.18 -2.12 -4.86
CA LEU A 24 2.10 -1.13 -5.00
C LEU A 24 0.86 -1.53 -4.17
N GLY A 25 0.43 -2.80 -4.30
CA GLY A 25 -0.73 -3.31 -3.57
C GLY A 25 -0.56 -3.23 -2.05
N ARG A 26 0.62 -3.58 -1.54
CA ARG A 26 0.95 -3.52 -0.11
C ARG A 26 1.04 -2.08 0.39
N LEU A 27 1.69 -1.18 -0.36
CA LEU A 27 1.77 0.25 0.01
C LEU A 27 0.40 0.91 0.12
N CYS A 28 -0.54 0.54 -0.75
CA CYS A 28 -1.89 1.11 -0.76
C CYS A 28 -2.91 0.32 0.08
N ASN A 29 -2.50 -0.80 0.69
CA ASN A 29 -3.40 -1.79 1.31
C ASN A 29 -4.57 -2.18 0.38
N ARG A 30 -4.22 -2.55 -0.85
CA ARG A 30 -5.13 -2.95 -1.94
C ARG A 30 -4.61 -4.21 -2.61
N MET A 31 -5.37 -5.30 -2.52
CA MET A 31 -5.09 -6.54 -3.24
C MET A 31 -5.77 -6.59 -4.61
N ASP A 32 -6.74 -5.71 -4.85
CA ASP A 32 -7.46 -5.57 -6.10
C ASP A 32 -7.39 -4.12 -6.58
N TYR A 33 -6.80 -3.90 -7.76
CA TYR A 33 -6.68 -2.57 -8.36
C TYR A 33 -6.40 -2.62 -9.87
N ALA A 34 -6.53 -1.48 -10.55
CA ALA A 34 -6.18 -1.34 -11.96
C ALA A 34 -4.88 -0.53 -12.13
N ALA A 35 -3.90 -1.13 -12.82
CA ALA A 35 -2.66 -0.47 -13.23
C ALA A 35 -2.67 -0.22 -14.75
N GLY A 36 -2.03 0.85 -15.21
CA GLY A 36 -1.76 1.03 -16.63
C GLY A 36 -0.61 0.14 -17.05
N PHE A 37 -0.70 -0.55 -18.18
CA PHE A 37 0.42 -1.30 -18.75
C PHE A 37 0.70 -0.85 -20.17
N ILE A 38 1.97 -0.52 -20.45
CA ILE A 38 2.38 0.04 -21.75
C ILE A 38 2.62 -1.08 -22.77
N PHE A 39 1.94 -0.98 -23.91
CA PHE A 39 2.18 -1.79 -25.10
C PHE A 39 2.71 -0.93 -26.23
N MET A 40 3.78 -1.35 -26.90
CA MET A 40 4.39 -0.58 -28.00
C MET A 40 3.56 -0.56 -29.29
N ARG A 41 2.57 -1.44 -29.45
CA ARG A 41 1.79 -1.70 -30.69
C ARG A 41 2.59 -1.90 -31.98
N ARG A 42 3.92 -2.05 -31.92
CA ARG A 42 4.77 -2.37 -33.08
C ARG A 42 4.67 -3.86 -33.36
N LEU A 43 3.66 -4.25 -34.13
CA LEU A 43 3.42 -5.64 -34.55
C LEU A 43 3.88 -5.83 -35.99
N GLY A 44 4.81 -6.76 -36.20
CA GLY A 44 5.36 -7.09 -37.53
C GLY A 44 6.56 -6.25 -37.93
N SER A 45 7.30 -6.71 -38.95
CA SER A 45 8.59 -6.15 -39.37
C SER A 45 8.53 -4.69 -39.84
N ALA A 46 7.47 -4.31 -40.56
CA ALA A 46 7.31 -2.93 -41.05
C ALA A 46 7.00 -1.90 -39.95
N ALA A 47 6.30 -2.30 -38.88
CA ALA A 47 5.97 -1.40 -37.78
C ALA A 47 7.15 -1.16 -36.83
N LEU A 48 8.15 -2.05 -36.82
CA LEU A 48 9.36 -1.89 -36.01
C LEU A 48 10.20 -0.70 -36.47
N THR A 49 10.26 -0.45 -37.78
CA THR A 49 11.03 0.64 -38.39
C THR A 49 10.23 1.94 -38.57
N ALA A 50 8.95 1.93 -38.23
CA ALA A 50 8.10 3.12 -38.31
C ALA A 50 8.49 4.17 -37.24
N THR A 51 8.50 5.43 -37.64
CA THR A 51 8.68 6.59 -36.76
C THR A 51 7.32 7.17 -36.39
N GLY A 52 7.05 7.32 -35.09
CA GLY A 52 5.78 7.91 -34.59
C GLY A 52 5.36 7.42 -33.20
N PRO A 53 4.44 8.15 -32.55
CA PRO A 53 3.87 7.76 -31.26
C PRO A 53 2.86 6.63 -31.45
N VAL A 54 3.27 5.41 -31.15
CA VAL A 54 2.46 4.19 -31.35
C VAL A 54 2.16 3.45 -30.05
N LEU A 55 2.59 3.98 -28.90
CA LEU A 55 2.33 3.37 -27.61
C LEU A 55 0.83 3.40 -27.28
N ASN A 56 0.37 2.37 -26.58
CA ASN A 56 -0.98 2.30 -26.01
C ASN A 56 -0.86 1.84 -24.56
N VAL A 57 -1.56 2.50 -23.65
CA VAL A 57 -1.55 2.16 -22.22
C VAL A 57 -2.89 1.55 -21.87
N LEU A 58 -2.90 0.27 -21.51
CA LEU A 58 -4.13 -0.47 -21.25
C LEU A 58 -4.32 -0.76 -19.77
N PRO A 59 -5.57 -0.74 -19.26
CA PRO A 59 -5.85 -1.14 -17.89
C PRO A 59 -5.56 -2.64 -17.71
N LEU A 60 -4.62 -2.94 -16.84
CA LEU A 60 -4.28 -4.26 -16.32
C LEU A 60 -4.93 -4.40 -14.94
N GLY A 61 -5.95 -5.25 -14.84
CA GLY A 61 -6.54 -5.61 -13.55
C GLY A 61 -5.56 -6.48 -12.75
N ILE A 62 -5.10 -5.98 -11.62
CA ILE A 62 -4.25 -6.70 -10.67
C ILE A 62 -5.16 -7.22 -9.56
N HIS A 63 -5.08 -8.53 -9.33
CA HIS A 63 -5.66 -9.22 -8.19
C HIS A 63 -4.52 -9.94 -7.47
N ILE A 64 -4.33 -9.80 -6.18
CA ILE A 64 -3.26 -10.48 -5.42
C ILE A 64 -3.92 -11.37 -4.39
N ALA A 65 -3.76 -12.68 -4.52
CA ALA A 65 -4.22 -13.62 -3.52
C ALA A 65 -3.22 -13.64 -2.34
N ALA A 66 -3.71 -13.39 -1.12
CA ALA A 66 -2.83 -13.35 0.06
C ALA A 66 -2.04 -14.67 0.26
N GLN A 67 -2.63 -15.80 -0.16
CA GLN A 67 -2.07 -17.14 -0.03
C GLN A 67 -1.23 -17.59 -1.24
N GLU A 68 -1.00 -16.72 -2.24
CA GLU A 68 -0.13 -17.04 -3.37
C GLU A 68 1.31 -16.61 -3.09
N THR A 69 2.26 -17.36 -3.63
CA THR A 69 3.69 -17.03 -3.64
C THR A 69 4.00 -16.06 -4.78
N LEU A 70 5.15 -15.37 -4.70
CA LEU A 70 5.57 -14.43 -5.76
C LEU A 70 5.69 -15.08 -7.17
N PRO A 71 6.20 -16.32 -7.33
CA PRO A 71 6.21 -17.02 -8.62
C PRO A 71 4.81 -17.30 -9.21
N GLU A 72 3.84 -17.61 -8.35
CA GLU A 72 2.46 -17.88 -8.75
C GLU A 72 1.82 -16.59 -9.26
N LEU A 73 2.00 -15.49 -8.51
CA LEU A 73 1.58 -14.15 -8.92
C LEU A 73 2.20 -13.78 -10.29
N ALA A 74 3.51 -13.97 -10.45
CA ALA A 74 4.21 -13.68 -11.70
C ALA A 74 3.68 -14.50 -12.88
N THR A 75 3.48 -15.80 -12.69
CA THR A 75 2.95 -16.70 -13.72
C THR A 75 1.54 -16.27 -14.15
N ARG A 76 0.70 -15.88 -13.18
CA ARG A 76 -0.67 -15.43 -13.44
C ARG A 76 -0.70 -14.09 -14.19
N LEU A 77 0.10 -13.11 -13.78
CA LEU A 77 0.23 -11.83 -14.47
C LEU A 77 0.78 -11.99 -15.89
N ALA A 78 1.78 -12.85 -16.08
CA ALA A 78 2.33 -13.16 -17.40
C ALA A 78 1.27 -13.78 -18.33
N ALA A 79 0.45 -14.71 -17.82
CA ALA A 79 -0.66 -15.30 -18.56
C ALA A 79 -1.74 -14.26 -18.94
N GLN A 80 -2.05 -13.33 -18.03
CA GLN A 80 -2.98 -12.22 -18.28
C GLN A 80 -2.44 -11.26 -19.34
N LEU A 81 -1.18 -10.84 -19.23
CA LEU A 81 -0.52 -9.99 -20.24
C LEU A 81 -0.48 -10.66 -21.61
N LYS A 82 -0.26 -11.98 -21.68
CA LYS A 82 -0.31 -12.74 -22.95
C LYS A 82 -1.69 -12.69 -23.59
N LYS A 83 -2.77 -12.71 -22.80
CA LYS A 83 -4.15 -12.53 -23.31
C LYS A 83 -4.36 -11.09 -23.79
N MET A 84 -4.01 -10.09 -22.97
CA MET A 84 -4.15 -8.66 -23.32
C MET A 84 -3.38 -8.28 -24.59
N ARG A 85 -2.19 -8.86 -24.79
CA ARG A 85 -1.36 -8.61 -25.99
C ARG A 85 -2.07 -8.91 -27.31
N ARG A 86 -3.02 -9.85 -27.32
CA ARG A 86 -3.85 -10.16 -28.49
C ARG A 86 -4.84 -9.04 -28.84
N HIS A 87 -5.17 -8.21 -27.86
CA HIS A 87 -6.13 -7.11 -27.95
C HIS A 87 -5.46 -5.72 -27.87
N GLN A 88 -4.13 -5.63 -27.89
CA GLN A 88 -3.38 -4.37 -27.74
C GLN A 88 -3.67 -3.29 -28.80
N ARG A 89 -4.40 -3.66 -29.87
CA ARG A 89 -4.89 -2.77 -30.94
C ARG A 89 -6.19 -2.05 -30.59
N TYR A 90 -6.78 -2.35 -29.44
CA TYR A 90 -7.93 -1.62 -28.92
C TYR A 90 -7.44 -0.48 -28.03
N ASP A 91 -7.91 0.74 -28.24
CA ASP A 91 -7.43 1.94 -27.52
C ASP A 91 -8.10 2.11 -26.16
N ALA A 92 -7.38 2.68 -25.19
CA ALA A 92 -7.94 2.97 -23.87
C ALA A 92 -9.17 3.89 -23.97
N GLU A 93 -9.15 4.88 -24.86
CA GLU A 93 -10.26 5.78 -25.14
C GLU A 93 -11.49 5.04 -25.69
N GLN A 94 -11.26 3.98 -26.47
CA GLN A 94 -12.32 3.10 -26.96
C GLN A 94 -12.88 2.23 -25.83
N ILE A 95 -12.05 1.79 -24.87
CA ILE A 95 -12.51 1.08 -23.66
C ILE A 95 -13.43 1.98 -22.84
N VAL A 96 -13.04 3.24 -22.60
CA VAL A 96 -13.89 4.20 -21.87
C VAL A 96 -15.25 4.32 -22.58
N ARG A 97 -15.22 4.63 -23.88
CA ARG A 97 -16.42 4.84 -24.70
C ARG A 97 -17.35 3.62 -24.66
N ASP A 98 -16.83 2.43 -24.92
CA ASP A 98 -17.63 1.23 -25.07
C ASP A 98 -18.08 0.65 -23.71
N SER A 99 -17.42 1.04 -22.62
CA SER A 99 -17.88 0.75 -21.25
C SER A 99 -19.11 1.56 -20.82
N GLY A 100 -19.63 2.43 -21.70
CA GLY A 100 -20.75 3.33 -21.39
C GLY A 100 -20.39 4.44 -20.41
N ARG A 101 -19.11 4.57 -20.06
CA ARG A 101 -18.60 5.69 -19.27
C ARG A 101 -18.45 6.88 -20.22
N ALA A 102 -19.13 7.99 -19.89
CA ALA A 102 -18.73 9.27 -20.46
C ALA A 102 -17.25 9.51 -20.10
N ALA A 103 -16.52 10.24 -20.94
CA ALA A 103 -15.19 10.73 -20.55
C ALA A 103 -15.36 11.61 -19.30
N GLY A 104 -15.22 11.01 -18.12
CA GLY A 104 -15.34 11.64 -16.82
C GLY A 104 -13.98 11.72 -16.13
N ASP A 105 -13.94 12.38 -14.97
CA ASP A 105 -12.71 12.70 -14.24
C ASP A 105 -12.00 11.49 -13.60
N GLU A 106 -12.62 10.31 -13.56
CA GLU A 106 -12.01 9.13 -12.94
C GLU A 106 -11.12 8.37 -13.93
N PRO A 107 -9.79 8.28 -13.66
CA PRO A 107 -8.88 7.59 -14.56
C PRO A 107 -9.14 6.08 -14.58
N LEU A 108 -8.94 5.45 -15.74
CA LEU A 108 -9.11 3.99 -15.92
C LEU A 108 -8.16 3.14 -15.03
N PHE A 109 -7.04 3.73 -14.63
CA PHE A 109 -6.00 3.11 -13.82
C PHE A 109 -5.24 4.20 -13.06
N GLY A 110 -4.62 3.83 -11.95
CA GLY A 110 -3.76 4.73 -11.18
C GLY A 110 -2.30 4.65 -11.66
N PRO A 111 -1.47 3.80 -11.03
CA PRO A 111 -0.06 3.68 -11.36
C PRO A 111 0.15 2.99 -12.72
N VAL A 112 1.26 3.32 -13.38
CA VAL A 112 1.67 2.72 -14.66
C VAL A 112 2.86 1.79 -14.45
N LEU A 113 2.78 0.59 -15.02
CA LEU A 113 3.85 -0.39 -15.07
C LEU A 113 4.42 -0.43 -16.49
N ASN A 114 5.72 -0.20 -16.60
CA ASN A 114 6.42 -0.11 -17.88
C ASN A 114 7.62 -1.06 -17.88
N ILE A 115 7.71 -1.94 -18.87
CA ILE A 115 8.87 -2.82 -19.04
C ILE A 115 9.65 -2.38 -20.27
N LYS A 116 10.84 -1.82 -20.05
CA LYS A 116 11.73 -1.29 -21.09
C LYS A 116 12.84 -2.29 -21.36
N VAL A 117 12.59 -3.22 -22.28
CA VAL A 117 13.53 -4.26 -22.72
C VAL A 117 14.54 -3.78 -23.77
N PHE A 118 14.63 -2.47 -24.03
CA PHE A 118 15.39 -1.93 -25.15
C PHE A 118 16.75 -1.41 -24.69
N ASP A 119 17.78 -1.82 -25.42
CA ASP A 119 19.09 -1.19 -25.35
C ASP A 119 19.09 0.00 -26.33
N TYR A 120 19.22 1.22 -25.80
CA TYR A 120 19.24 2.45 -26.59
C TYR A 120 20.66 2.79 -27.07
N GLN A 121 21.49 1.79 -27.33
CA GLN A 121 22.76 2.04 -28.00
C GLN A 121 22.50 2.47 -29.44
N LEU A 122 22.88 3.71 -29.72
CA LEU A 122 22.93 4.22 -31.08
C LEU A 122 24.09 3.54 -31.79
N ASP A 123 23.78 2.65 -32.73
CA ASP A 123 24.77 2.05 -33.62
C ASP A 123 25.13 3.05 -34.71
N ILE A 124 26.10 3.91 -34.40
CA ILE A 124 26.69 4.86 -35.34
C ILE A 124 28.09 4.33 -35.68
N PRO A 125 28.38 4.01 -36.96
CA PRO A 125 29.69 3.52 -37.37
C PRO A 125 30.82 4.39 -36.85
N ASP A 126 31.84 3.75 -36.26
CA ASP A 126 33.05 4.39 -35.70
C ASP A 126 32.82 5.36 -34.53
N VAL A 127 31.62 5.39 -33.93
CA VAL A 127 31.29 6.27 -32.79
C VAL A 127 30.80 5.45 -31.61
N GLN A 128 31.49 5.58 -30.47
CA GLN A 128 30.98 5.10 -29.19
C GLN A 128 29.94 6.10 -28.68
N ALA A 129 28.67 5.74 -28.75
CA ALA A 129 27.55 6.58 -28.32
C ALA A 129 26.90 6.03 -27.03
N GLN A 130 26.58 6.93 -26.10
CA GLN A 130 25.81 6.62 -24.90
C GLN A 130 24.56 7.51 -24.86
N THR A 131 23.39 6.89 -24.76
CA THR A 131 22.11 7.60 -24.67
C THR A 131 21.77 7.87 -23.21
N HIS A 132 21.55 9.15 -22.87
CA HIS A 132 21.04 9.55 -21.56
C HIS A 132 19.62 10.10 -21.71
N THR A 133 18.66 9.49 -21.02
CA THR A 133 17.30 10.03 -20.94
C THR A 133 17.31 11.22 -19.98
N LEU A 134 17.10 12.43 -20.51
CA LEU A 134 17.07 13.66 -19.70
C LEU A 134 15.69 13.93 -19.08
N ALA A 135 14.61 13.52 -19.75
CA ALA A 135 13.25 13.64 -19.26
C ALA A 135 12.33 12.63 -19.97
N THR A 136 11.45 11.98 -19.22
CA THR A 136 10.44 11.03 -19.74
C THR A 136 9.08 11.70 -19.97
N GLY A 137 8.93 12.97 -19.56
CA GLY A 137 7.66 13.69 -19.55
C GLY A 137 6.93 13.56 -18.20
N PRO A 138 5.84 14.33 -18.00
CA PRO A 138 5.07 14.28 -16.76
C PRO A 138 4.30 12.96 -16.65
N VAL A 139 4.26 12.40 -15.44
CA VAL A 139 3.36 11.30 -15.09
C VAL A 139 2.17 11.85 -14.31
N ASN A 140 0.99 11.26 -14.47
CA ASN A 140 -0.22 11.70 -13.77
C ASN A 140 -0.15 11.39 -12.27
N ASP A 141 0.35 10.21 -11.93
CA ASP A 141 0.46 9.70 -10.57
C ASP A 141 1.86 9.12 -10.31
N LEU A 142 2.05 7.83 -10.56
CA LEU A 142 3.31 7.12 -10.39
C LEU A 142 3.54 6.12 -11.54
N GLU A 143 4.74 6.07 -12.09
CA GLU A 143 5.19 5.08 -13.07
C GLU A 143 6.36 4.27 -12.49
N LEU A 144 6.27 2.94 -12.54
CA LEU A 144 7.40 2.05 -12.32
C LEU A 144 7.92 1.57 -13.67
N ALA A 145 9.14 1.97 -13.99
CA ALA A 145 9.85 1.49 -15.17
C ALA A 145 10.85 0.39 -14.76
N LEU A 146 10.67 -0.79 -15.34
CA LEU A 146 11.53 -1.95 -15.17
C LEU A 146 12.48 -2.04 -16.36
N PHE A 147 13.78 -2.04 -16.09
CA PHE A 147 14.85 -2.15 -17.08
C PHE A 147 15.61 -3.46 -16.84
N PRO A 148 15.14 -4.57 -17.41
CA PRO A 148 15.91 -5.80 -17.42
C PRO A 148 17.12 -5.61 -18.35
N ASP A 149 18.31 -5.88 -17.84
CA ASP A 149 19.55 -5.84 -18.59
C ASP A 149 19.86 -7.21 -19.24
N VAL A 150 20.62 -7.18 -20.34
CA VAL A 150 21.10 -8.38 -21.05
C VAL A 150 22.05 -9.23 -20.20
N HIS A 151 22.79 -8.63 -19.25
CA HIS A 151 23.60 -9.37 -18.27
C HIS A 151 22.78 -9.87 -17.08
N GLY A 152 21.46 -9.66 -17.11
CA GLY A 152 20.52 -10.20 -16.15
C GLY A 152 20.39 -9.40 -14.86
N ASP A 153 20.89 -8.16 -14.85
CA ASP A 153 20.55 -7.17 -13.84
C ASP A 153 19.17 -6.55 -14.09
N LEU A 154 18.64 -5.89 -13.07
CA LEU A 154 17.34 -5.22 -13.13
C LEU A 154 17.48 -3.86 -12.45
N SER A 155 17.23 -2.81 -13.21
CA SER A 155 17.03 -1.47 -12.66
C SER A 155 15.54 -1.17 -12.59
N ILE A 156 15.12 -0.56 -11.48
CA ILE A 156 13.73 -0.11 -11.28
C ILE A 156 13.78 1.39 -11.05
N GLU A 157 13.08 2.14 -11.88
CA GLU A 157 12.90 3.58 -11.71
C GLU A 157 11.48 3.86 -11.25
N ILE A 158 11.36 4.72 -10.24
CA ILE A 158 10.08 5.24 -9.74
C ILE A 158 9.99 6.69 -10.20
N LEU A 159 9.10 6.97 -11.14
CA LEU A 159 8.77 8.32 -11.58
C LEU A 159 7.44 8.70 -10.95
N ALA A 160 7.35 9.88 -10.35
CA ALA A 160 6.13 10.31 -9.69
C ALA A 160 5.83 11.78 -9.94
N ASN A 161 4.55 12.12 -9.86
CA ASN A 161 4.09 13.49 -10.01
C ASN A 161 4.52 14.32 -8.79
N LYS A 162 5.38 15.32 -9.00
CA LYS A 162 5.88 16.21 -7.94
C LYS A 162 4.79 17.01 -7.22
N GLN A 163 3.60 17.16 -7.80
CA GLN A 163 2.45 17.78 -7.13
C GLN A 163 1.80 16.84 -6.10
N ARG A 164 2.06 15.53 -6.18
CA ARG A 164 1.47 14.48 -5.33
C ARG A 164 2.47 13.85 -4.37
N TYR A 165 3.74 13.80 -4.76
CA TYR A 165 4.80 13.11 -4.04
C TYR A 165 5.99 14.03 -3.80
N ASP A 166 6.55 13.97 -2.59
CA ASP A 166 7.84 14.55 -2.28
C ASP A 166 8.97 13.50 -2.40
N GLU A 167 10.19 14.00 -2.55
CA GLU A 167 11.38 13.16 -2.71
C GLU A 167 11.66 12.24 -1.49
N PRO A 168 11.54 12.70 -0.23
CA PRO A 168 11.71 11.82 0.93
C PRO A 168 10.74 10.63 0.93
N THR A 169 9.47 10.85 0.57
CA THR A 169 8.47 9.78 0.49
C THR A 169 8.86 8.74 -0.56
N LEU A 170 9.32 9.19 -1.75
CA LEU A 170 9.77 8.28 -2.81
C LEU A 170 11.01 7.46 -2.38
N ILE A 171 11.96 8.07 -1.68
CA ILE A 171 13.13 7.37 -1.13
C ILE A 171 12.67 6.27 -0.16
N GLN A 172 11.76 6.59 0.76
CA GLN A 172 11.26 5.58 1.70
C GLN A 172 10.47 4.47 0.98
N HIS A 173 9.70 4.79 -0.06
CA HIS A 173 9.01 3.81 -0.87
C HIS A 173 10.00 2.88 -1.61
N ALA A 174 11.10 3.42 -2.13
CA ALA A 174 12.17 2.64 -2.74
C ALA A 174 12.89 1.74 -1.71
N GLU A 175 13.11 2.19 -0.48
CA GLU A 175 13.65 1.33 0.59
C GLU A 175 12.72 0.16 0.93
N ARG A 176 11.40 0.39 0.97
CA ARG A 176 10.41 -0.68 1.14
C ARG A 176 10.45 -1.70 0.00
N LEU A 177 10.68 -1.25 -1.23
CA LEU A 177 10.86 -2.14 -2.39
C LEU A 177 12.11 -3.03 -2.22
N LYS A 178 13.24 -2.45 -1.80
CA LYS A 178 14.47 -3.21 -1.54
C LYS A 178 14.28 -4.25 -0.43
N MET A 179 13.61 -3.87 0.65
CA MET A 179 13.29 -4.77 1.75
C MET A 179 12.41 -5.94 1.30
N LEU A 180 11.40 -5.65 0.47
CA LEU A 180 10.52 -6.68 -0.09
C LEU A 180 11.29 -7.64 -1.01
N ILE A 181 12.21 -7.15 -1.85
CA ILE A 181 13.12 -7.99 -2.66
C ILE A 181 13.97 -8.89 -1.75
N ALA A 182 14.50 -8.36 -0.65
CA ALA A 182 15.33 -9.11 0.28
C ALA A 182 14.56 -10.23 1.00
N GLN A 183 13.31 -9.98 1.41
CA GLN A 183 12.46 -10.98 2.05
C GLN A 183 12.21 -12.18 1.14
N PHE A 184 11.79 -11.96 -0.12
CA PHE A 184 11.59 -13.07 -1.06
C PHE A 184 12.89 -13.78 -1.48
N ALA A 185 14.03 -13.08 -1.43
CA ALA A 185 15.34 -13.70 -1.68
C ALA A 185 15.85 -14.54 -0.50
N ALA A 186 15.32 -14.31 0.70
CA ALA A 186 15.59 -15.11 1.89
C ALA A 186 14.63 -16.32 1.97
N ASP A 187 13.35 -16.09 1.69
CA ASP A 187 12.31 -17.12 1.69
C ASP A 187 11.44 -17.04 0.42
N PRO A 188 11.72 -17.85 -0.60
CA PRO A 188 10.91 -17.94 -1.81
C PRO A 188 9.49 -18.47 -1.60
N ALA A 189 9.23 -19.16 -0.48
CA ALA A 189 7.92 -19.70 -0.14
C ALA A 189 7.05 -18.69 0.63
N LEU A 190 7.60 -17.51 0.95
CA LEU A 190 6.86 -16.42 1.57
C LEU A 190 5.60 -16.09 0.76
N LEU A 191 4.49 -15.95 1.47
CA LEU A 191 3.21 -15.62 0.87
C LEU A 191 3.09 -14.12 0.64
N CYS A 192 2.43 -13.72 -0.45
CA CYS A 192 2.26 -12.32 -0.82
C CYS A 192 1.52 -11.51 0.27
N GLY A 193 0.61 -12.14 1.02
CA GLY A 193 -0.12 -11.50 2.12
C GLY A 193 0.73 -11.22 3.37
N ASP A 194 1.75 -12.04 3.60
CA ASP A 194 2.55 -12.05 4.83
C ASP A 194 3.82 -11.20 4.73
N VAL A 195 4.12 -10.66 3.53
CA VAL A 195 5.27 -9.80 3.33
C VAL A 195 5.16 -8.52 4.16
N ASP A 196 6.22 -8.21 4.89
CA ASP A 196 6.29 -6.99 5.66
C ASP A 196 6.64 -5.81 4.74
N ILE A 197 5.97 -4.69 4.95
CA ILE A 197 6.22 -3.44 4.21
C ILE A 197 6.68 -2.32 5.14
N MET A 198 6.64 -2.52 6.45
CA MET A 198 7.12 -1.53 7.41
C MET A 198 8.64 -1.60 7.52
N LEU A 199 9.27 -0.44 7.48
CA LEU A 199 10.69 -0.30 7.71
C LEU A 199 10.99 -0.54 9.20
N PRO A 200 12.16 -1.10 9.54
CA PRO A 200 12.52 -1.39 10.94
C PRO A 200 12.37 -0.20 11.91
N GLY A 201 12.62 1.03 11.43
CA GLY A 201 12.44 2.25 12.24
C GLY A 201 10.97 2.57 12.58
N GLU A 202 10.03 2.15 11.73
CA GLU A 202 8.60 2.41 11.93
C GLU A 202 8.04 1.58 13.08
N TYR A 203 8.52 0.35 13.28
CA TYR A 203 8.18 -0.47 14.45
C TYR A 203 8.60 0.18 15.76
N ALA A 204 9.82 0.72 15.81
CA ALA A 204 10.31 1.42 16.99
C ALA A 204 9.49 2.70 17.28
N GLN A 205 9.14 3.44 16.23
CA GLN A 205 8.28 4.62 16.35
C GLN A 205 6.88 4.25 16.83
N LEU A 206 6.27 3.18 16.31
CA LEU A 206 4.98 2.68 16.77
C LEU A 206 5.03 2.24 18.23
N ALA A 207 6.10 1.55 18.64
CA ALA A 207 6.28 1.16 20.04
C ALA A 207 6.37 2.39 20.96
N GLN A 208 7.08 3.45 20.53
CA GLN A 208 7.18 4.70 21.28
C GLN A 208 5.83 5.44 21.35
N LEU A 209 5.09 5.52 20.24
CA LEU A 209 3.76 6.15 20.20
C LEU A 209 2.75 5.41 21.08
N ASN A 210 2.87 4.07 21.15
CA ASN A 210 2.01 3.22 21.97
C ASN A 210 2.50 3.02 23.41
N ALA A 211 3.55 3.73 23.84
CA ALA A 211 4.05 3.70 25.22
C ALA A 211 3.13 4.50 26.18
N THR A 212 1.83 4.15 26.20
CA THR A 212 0.79 4.80 26.99
C THR A 212 0.48 4.05 28.30
N GLN A 213 1.27 3.02 28.62
CA GLN A 213 1.06 2.22 29.82
C GLN A 213 1.36 3.06 31.07
N VAL A 214 0.36 3.17 31.94
CA VAL A 214 0.46 3.82 33.25
C VAL A 214 -0.14 2.85 34.26
N GLU A 215 0.58 2.60 35.35
CA GLU A 215 0.06 1.81 36.47
C GLU A 215 -1.08 2.60 37.13
N ILE A 216 -2.27 2.01 37.11
CA ILE A 216 -3.45 2.52 37.81
C ILE A 216 -3.85 1.52 38.89
N PRO A 217 -4.30 1.97 40.06
CA PRO A 217 -4.73 1.04 41.12
C PRO A 217 -5.88 0.14 40.64
N GLU A 218 -5.85 -1.14 41.03
CA GLU A 218 -6.97 -2.07 40.82
C GLU A 218 -8.13 -1.72 41.77
N THR A 219 -8.87 -0.68 41.41
CA THR A 219 -10.01 -0.17 42.17
C THR A 219 -11.12 0.29 41.23
N THR A 220 -12.27 0.64 41.78
CA THR A 220 -13.37 1.21 41.02
C THR A 220 -13.49 2.71 41.31
N LEU A 221 -14.02 3.47 40.36
CA LEU A 221 -14.37 4.87 40.61
C LEU A 221 -15.30 5.01 41.82
N SER A 222 -16.24 4.07 42.01
CA SER A 222 -17.11 4.03 43.19
C SER A 222 -16.33 3.85 44.50
N ALA A 223 -15.31 3.00 44.52
CA ALA A 223 -14.47 2.81 45.70
C ALA A 223 -13.60 4.05 45.99
N LEU A 224 -13.04 4.68 44.96
CA LEU A 224 -12.31 5.94 45.09
C LEU A 224 -13.19 7.08 45.64
N VAL A 225 -14.44 7.17 45.19
CA VAL A 225 -15.42 8.14 45.71
C VAL A 225 -15.77 7.85 47.17
N ALA A 226 -15.91 6.57 47.55
CA ALA A 226 -16.16 6.20 48.94
C ALA A 226 -14.97 6.53 49.85
N GLU A 227 -13.74 6.29 49.39
CA GLU A 227 -12.51 6.66 50.09
C GLU A 227 -12.40 8.18 50.25
N GLN A 228 -12.70 8.95 49.19
CA GLN A 228 -12.71 10.41 49.27
C GLN A 228 -13.77 10.93 50.26
N ALA A 229 -14.95 10.31 50.29
CA ALA A 229 -16.00 10.68 51.24
C ALA A 229 -15.63 10.38 52.70
N ALA A 230 -14.83 9.34 52.94
CA ALA A 230 -14.27 9.08 54.25
C ALA A 230 -13.15 10.08 54.63
N LYS A 231 -12.32 10.51 53.66
CA LYS A 231 -11.21 11.45 53.88
C LYS A 231 -11.67 12.88 54.15
N THR A 232 -12.64 13.39 53.40
CA THR A 232 -13.10 14.79 53.48
C THR A 232 -14.63 14.85 53.52
N PRO A 233 -15.27 14.35 54.59
CA PRO A 233 -16.71 14.14 54.61
C PRO A 233 -17.52 15.43 54.49
N ASP A 234 -17.04 16.53 55.07
CA ASP A 234 -17.74 17.83 55.12
C ASP A 234 -17.33 18.77 53.96
N ALA A 235 -16.42 18.35 53.09
CA ALA A 235 -16.04 19.12 51.92
C ALA A 235 -17.17 19.08 50.87
N PRO A 236 -17.40 20.17 50.11
CA PRO A 236 -18.41 20.20 49.06
C PRO A 236 -18.05 19.22 47.94
N ALA A 237 -19.03 18.40 47.53
CA ALA A 237 -18.90 17.38 46.48
C ALA A 237 -19.73 17.71 45.25
N LEU A 238 -20.99 18.12 45.44
CA LEU A 238 -21.93 18.47 44.38
C LEU A 238 -22.63 19.78 44.73
N ALA A 239 -22.78 20.66 43.75
CA ALA A 239 -23.46 21.93 43.94
C ALA A 239 -24.32 22.27 42.72
N ASP A 240 -25.52 22.77 42.95
CA ASP A 240 -26.34 23.45 41.97
C ASP A 240 -26.90 24.77 42.55
N ALA A 241 -27.86 25.40 41.87
CA ALA A 241 -28.45 26.66 42.31
C ALA A 241 -29.24 26.58 43.63
N ARG A 242 -29.62 25.37 44.09
CA ARG A 242 -30.50 25.14 45.24
C ARG A 242 -29.86 24.29 46.34
N TYR A 243 -28.92 23.42 45.97
CA TYR A 243 -28.33 22.43 46.86
C TYR A 243 -26.81 22.51 46.83
N LEU A 244 -26.21 22.31 48.00
CA LEU A 244 -24.79 22.08 48.18
C LEU A 244 -24.66 20.81 49.03
N PHE A 245 -24.25 19.72 48.41
CA PHE A 245 -23.99 18.47 49.11
C PHE A 245 -22.51 18.32 49.42
N SER A 246 -22.25 17.98 50.68
CA SER A 246 -20.97 17.44 51.11
C SER A 246 -20.74 16.03 50.54
N TYR A 247 -19.50 15.55 50.57
CA TYR A 247 -19.19 14.17 50.18
C TYR A 247 -19.97 13.14 51.01
N ARG A 248 -20.21 13.42 52.29
CA ARG A 248 -21.01 12.57 53.18
C ARG A 248 -22.45 12.46 52.69
N GLU A 249 -23.12 13.60 52.51
CA GLU A 249 -24.53 13.65 52.09
C GLU A 249 -24.72 13.02 50.70
N MET A 250 -23.80 13.28 49.76
CA MET A 250 -23.82 12.65 48.45
C MET A 250 -23.69 11.13 48.55
N ARG A 251 -22.78 10.62 49.40
CA ARG A 251 -22.58 9.18 49.56
C ARG A 251 -23.81 8.50 50.17
N GLU A 252 -24.44 9.11 51.15
CA GLU A 252 -25.67 8.60 51.78
C GLU A 252 -26.80 8.43 50.75
N GLN A 253 -27.02 9.44 49.90
CA GLN A 253 -28.01 9.38 48.82
C GLN A 253 -27.69 8.29 47.80
N VAL A 254 -26.42 8.17 47.39
CA VAL A 254 -25.97 7.12 46.44
C VAL A 254 -26.19 5.72 47.02
N VAL A 255 -25.87 5.50 48.31
CA VAL A 255 -26.05 4.20 48.96
C VAL A 255 -27.53 3.84 49.08
N ALA A 256 -28.38 4.81 49.45
CA ALA A 256 -29.83 4.60 49.53
C ALA A 256 -30.40 4.17 48.17
N LEU A 257 -30.04 4.89 47.09
CA LEU A 257 -30.47 4.54 45.75
C LEU A 257 -29.93 3.18 45.28
N ALA A 258 -28.67 2.88 45.55
CA ALA A 258 -28.06 1.61 45.17
C ALA A 258 -28.73 0.40 45.86
N ASN A 259 -29.17 0.55 47.11
CA ASN A 259 -29.94 -0.49 47.80
C ASN A 259 -31.31 -0.69 47.16
N LEU A 260 -32.03 0.41 46.83
CA LEU A 260 -33.32 0.34 46.14
C LEU A 260 -33.21 -0.35 44.76
N LEU A 261 -32.15 -0.08 43.99
CA LEU A 261 -31.91 -0.72 42.71
C LEU A 261 -31.64 -2.23 42.86
N ARG A 262 -30.85 -2.61 43.87
CA ARG A 262 -30.63 -4.03 44.20
C ARG A 262 -31.91 -4.73 44.61
N GLU A 263 -32.77 -4.08 45.40
CA GLU A 263 -34.10 -4.61 45.76
C GLU A 263 -35.01 -4.81 44.54
N ARG A 264 -34.84 -3.99 43.50
CA ARG A 264 -35.55 -4.13 42.21
C ARG A 264 -34.90 -5.10 41.23
N GLY A 265 -33.83 -5.78 41.63
CA GLY A 265 -33.23 -6.88 40.87
C GLY A 265 -32.11 -6.50 39.90
N VAL A 266 -31.59 -5.27 39.96
CA VAL A 266 -30.46 -4.83 39.11
C VAL A 266 -29.17 -5.58 39.48
N LYS A 267 -28.44 -6.06 38.47
CA LYS A 267 -27.21 -6.85 38.56
C LYS A 267 -26.07 -6.24 37.74
N PRO A 268 -24.81 -6.65 37.96
CA PRO A 268 -23.71 -6.25 37.10
C PRO A 268 -23.97 -6.65 35.64
N GLY A 269 -23.96 -5.67 34.73
CA GLY A 269 -24.18 -5.86 33.29
C GLY A 269 -25.58 -5.55 32.79
N ASP A 270 -26.53 -5.21 33.67
CA ASP A 270 -27.86 -4.69 33.30
C ASP A 270 -27.83 -3.23 32.83
#